data_AF-A0A4U1CHG1-F1
#
_entry.id   AF-A0A4U1CHG1-F1
#
_cell.length_a   1.000
_cell.length_b   1.000
_cell.length_c   1.000
_cell.angle_alpha   90.00
_cell.angle_beta   90.00
_cell.angle_gamma   90.00
#
_symmetry.space_group_name_H-M   'P 1'
#
loop_
_entity.id
_entity.type
_entity.pdbx_description
1 polymer ?
#
loop_
_entity_poly.entity_id
_entity_poly.type
_entity_poly.pdbx_seq_one_letter_code
_entity_poly.pdbx_strand_id
1 'polypeptide(L)'
;MIGNDVVDLLQASIESNWKRKGYLAKIFTTEEQHIIQNSKDANATVWLLWSMKEAAYKIHNRKTKLRNFAPSKLICKIDYLRNGIMGSVSSGGEKYYTSSEINLNYIHTIAAQEQTQLAYISTSIYEIPYPSDYRLSKPACISHHGNYLALVYFANQGKC
;
A
#
# COMPACT_ATOMS: atom_id res chain seq x y z
N MET A 1 -7.32 11.16 6.88
CA MET A 1 -7.94 10.09 6.03
C MET A 1 -6.99 8.92 5.97
N ILE A 2 -7.49 7.69 5.80
CA ILE A 2 -6.64 6.49 5.66
C ILE A 2 -6.77 5.87 4.28
N GLY A 3 -5.70 5.29 3.81
CA GLY A 3 -5.67 4.41 2.65
C GLY A 3 -5.02 3.09 3.02
N ASN A 4 -5.33 2.03 2.31
CA ASN A 4 -4.61 0.78 2.41
C ASN A 4 -4.50 0.14 1.04
N ASP A 5 -3.56 -0.77 0.87
CA ASP A 5 -3.51 -1.66 -0.26
C ASP A 5 -3.00 -3.04 0.15
N VAL A 6 -3.51 -4.09 -0.49
CA VAL A 6 -3.07 -5.47 -0.28
C VAL A 6 -2.75 -6.07 -1.63
N VAL A 7 -1.62 -6.77 -1.71
CA VAL A 7 -1.14 -7.44 -2.92
C VAL A 7 -0.91 -8.91 -2.56
N ASP A 8 -1.83 -9.76 -2.98
CA ASP A 8 -1.58 -11.21 -3.15
C ASP A 8 -0.38 -11.43 -4.09
N LEU A 9 0.72 -11.99 -3.56
CA LEU A 9 1.96 -12.19 -4.31
C LEU A 9 1.84 -13.31 -5.35
N LEU A 10 1.03 -14.34 -5.08
CA LEU A 10 0.78 -15.41 -6.03
C LEU A 10 -0.03 -14.87 -7.21
N GLN A 11 -1.14 -14.18 -6.93
CA GLN A 11 -1.97 -13.58 -7.98
C GLN A 11 -1.18 -12.55 -8.79
N ALA A 12 -0.38 -11.70 -8.12
CA ALA A 12 0.44 -10.69 -8.79
C ALA A 12 1.44 -11.31 -9.78
N SER A 13 2.00 -12.47 -9.44
CA SER A 13 2.92 -13.22 -10.31
C SER A 13 2.26 -13.78 -11.57
N ILE A 14 0.95 -14.05 -11.52
CA ILE A 14 0.15 -14.54 -12.63
C ILE A 14 -0.31 -13.37 -13.50
N GLU A 15 -0.80 -12.29 -12.89
CA GLU A 15 -1.40 -11.15 -13.59
C GLU A 15 -0.37 -10.18 -14.19
N SER A 16 0.84 -10.13 -13.63
CA SER A 16 1.84 -9.14 -14.01
C SER A 16 3.24 -9.71 -14.19
N ASN A 17 3.74 -9.57 -15.42
CA ASN A 17 5.16 -9.70 -15.69
C ASN A 17 5.85 -8.33 -15.57
N TRP A 18 6.21 -7.94 -14.34
CA TRP A 18 6.89 -6.66 -14.11
C TRP A 18 8.29 -6.59 -14.74
N LYS A 19 8.87 -7.73 -15.12
CA LYS A 19 10.17 -7.82 -15.80
C LYS A 19 10.09 -7.49 -17.29
N ARG A 20 8.89 -7.31 -17.87
CA ARG A 20 8.75 -6.91 -19.28
C ARG A 20 9.35 -5.52 -19.51
N LYS A 21 9.98 -5.34 -20.69
CA LYS A 21 10.60 -4.07 -21.08
C LYS A 21 9.61 -2.90 -20.94
N GLY A 22 10.06 -1.83 -20.27
CA GLY A 22 9.30 -0.60 -20.07
C GLY A 22 8.26 -0.61 -18.94
N TYR A 23 8.02 -1.74 -18.26
CA TYR A 23 7.09 -1.79 -17.13
C TYR A 23 7.54 -0.86 -16.00
N LEU A 24 8.79 -1.03 -15.55
CA LEU A 24 9.31 -0.27 -14.43
C LEU A 24 9.32 1.24 -14.71
N ALA A 25 9.79 1.65 -15.88
CA ALA A 25 9.84 3.06 -16.28
C ALA A 25 8.46 3.75 -16.38
N LYS A 26 7.38 2.98 -16.53
CA LYS A 26 6.01 3.53 -16.55
C LYS A 26 5.48 3.85 -15.16
N ILE A 27 5.95 3.14 -14.13
CA ILE A 27 5.34 3.10 -12.80
C ILE A 27 6.26 3.72 -11.74
N PHE A 28 7.57 3.48 -11.87
CA PHE A 28 8.56 3.79 -10.85
C PHE A 28 9.54 4.87 -11.33
N THR A 29 9.93 5.77 -10.43
CA THR A 29 11.00 6.74 -10.68
C THR A 29 12.34 6.04 -10.85
N THR A 30 13.36 6.76 -11.32
CA THR A 30 14.72 6.20 -11.46
C THR A 30 15.29 5.74 -10.12
N GLU A 31 15.01 6.48 -9.05
CA GLU A 31 15.42 6.15 -7.68
C GLU A 31 14.72 4.88 -7.17
N GLU A 32 13.42 4.76 -7.41
CA GLU A 32 12.65 3.56 -7.06
C GLU A 32 13.12 2.34 -7.86
N GLN A 33 13.45 2.51 -9.14
CA GLN A 33 14.05 1.46 -9.97
C GLN A 33 15.41 1.02 -9.42
N HIS A 34 16.22 1.96 -8.96
CA HIS A 34 17.49 1.65 -8.30
C HIS A 34 17.27 0.86 -7.00
N ILE A 35 16.27 1.22 -6.19
CA ILE A 35 15.89 0.45 -5.00
C ILE A 35 15.50 -0.98 -5.37
N ILE A 36 14.65 -1.16 -6.39
CA ILE A 36 14.23 -2.49 -6.87
C ILE A 36 15.44 -3.33 -7.29
N GLN A 37 16.34 -2.76 -8.09
CA GLN A 37 17.50 -3.46 -8.65
C GLN A 37 18.52 -3.89 -7.60
N ASN A 38 18.68 -3.11 -6.53
CA ASN A 38 19.66 -3.39 -5.47
C ASN A 38 19.06 -4.10 -4.24
N SER A 39 17.77 -4.41 -4.28
CA SER A 39 17.09 -5.13 -3.20
C SER A 39 17.47 -6.62 -3.18
N LYS A 40 17.41 -7.23 -1.99
CA LYS A 40 17.59 -8.69 -1.83
C LYS A 40 16.50 -9.48 -2.54
N ASP A 41 15.29 -8.94 -2.57
CA ASP A 41 14.14 -9.50 -3.27
C ASP A 41 13.46 -8.40 -4.10
N ALA A 42 13.78 -8.40 -5.40
CA ALA A 42 13.23 -7.45 -6.35
C ALA A 42 11.73 -7.65 -6.58
N ASN A 43 11.21 -8.89 -6.50
CA ASN A 43 9.78 -9.14 -6.65
C ASN A 43 9.02 -8.50 -5.48
N ALA A 44 9.43 -8.78 -4.24
CA ALA A 44 8.81 -8.19 -3.08
C ALA A 44 8.91 -6.66 -3.07
N THR A 45 10.05 -6.12 -3.51
CA THR A 45 10.29 -4.67 -3.54
C THR A 45 9.41 -3.95 -4.57
N VAL A 46 9.18 -4.56 -5.75
CA VAL A 46 8.23 -4.02 -6.75
C VAL A 46 6.83 -3.92 -6.16
N TRP A 47 6.36 -4.98 -5.51
CA TRP A 47 5.02 -5.03 -4.96
C TRP A 47 4.84 -4.19 -3.71
N LEU A 48 5.89 -4.02 -2.90
CA LEU A 48 5.94 -3.05 -1.80
C LEU A 48 5.78 -1.61 -2.29
N LEU A 49 6.56 -1.20 -3.29
CA LEU A 49 6.47 0.16 -3.82
C LEU A 49 5.12 0.40 -4.49
N TRP A 50 4.58 -0.61 -5.17
CA TRP A 50 3.23 -0.55 -5.73
C TRP A 50 2.16 -0.35 -4.66
N SER A 51 2.14 -1.19 -3.61
CA SER A 51 1.15 -1.10 -2.54
C SER A 51 1.23 0.23 -1.78
N MET A 52 2.45 0.77 -1.58
CA MET A 52 2.64 2.11 -1.04
C MET A 52 1.97 3.19 -1.89
N LYS A 53 2.18 3.16 -3.22
CA LYS A 53 1.57 4.14 -4.15
C LYS A 53 0.05 4.05 -4.15
N GLU A 54 -0.52 2.85 -4.22
CA GLU A 54 -1.98 2.64 -4.19
C GLU A 54 -2.60 3.09 -2.87
N ALA A 55 -1.99 2.74 -1.74
CA ALA A 55 -2.46 3.16 -0.41
C ALA A 55 -2.48 4.70 -0.28
N ALA A 56 -1.40 5.38 -0.70
CA ALA A 56 -1.32 6.83 -0.70
C ALA A 56 -2.30 7.48 -1.70
N TYR A 57 -2.43 6.90 -2.90
CA TYR A 57 -3.35 7.39 -3.92
C TYR A 57 -4.81 7.34 -3.47
N LYS A 58 -5.23 6.32 -2.73
CA LYS A 58 -6.59 6.26 -2.18
C LYS A 58 -6.90 7.47 -1.29
N ILE A 59 -5.93 7.98 -0.52
CA ILE A 59 -6.09 9.23 0.22
C ILE A 59 -6.13 10.42 -0.75
N HIS A 60 -5.15 10.51 -1.64
CA HIS A 60 -4.99 11.61 -2.58
C HIS A 60 -6.24 11.81 -3.45
N ASN A 61 -6.73 10.75 -4.09
CA ASN A 61 -7.95 10.76 -4.90
C ASN A 61 -9.18 11.19 -4.09
N ARG A 62 -9.33 10.73 -2.85
CA ARG A 62 -10.46 11.16 -2.02
C ARG A 62 -10.38 12.65 -1.63
N LYS A 63 -9.17 13.21 -1.47
CA LYS A 63 -8.92 14.64 -1.20
C LYS A 63 -9.19 15.50 -2.43
N THR A 64 -8.61 15.14 -3.57
CA THR A 64 -8.63 15.96 -4.79
C THR A 64 -9.85 15.70 -5.68
N LYS A 65 -10.52 14.56 -5.51
CA LYS A 65 -11.58 14.03 -6.39
C LYS A 65 -11.12 13.77 -7.83
N LEU A 66 -9.82 13.83 -8.10
CA LEU A 66 -9.25 13.62 -9.42
C LEU A 66 -8.96 12.13 -9.66
N ARG A 67 -9.74 11.53 -10.56
CA ARG A 67 -9.56 10.14 -11.00
C ARG A 67 -8.47 10.01 -12.06
N ASN A 68 -7.25 10.38 -11.69
CA ASN A 68 -6.08 10.21 -12.55
C ASN A 68 -4.95 9.53 -11.76
N PHE A 69 -4.90 8.19 -11.83
CA PHE A 69 -3.79 7.45 -11.23
C PHE A 69 -2.58 7.53 -12.15
N ALA A 70 -1.63 8.37 -11.78
CA ALA A 70 -0.34 8.52 -12.46
C ALA A 70 0.77 8.00 -11.52
N PRO A 71 1.04 6.68 -11.49
CA PRO A 71 1.95 6.08 -10.51
C PRO A 71 3.36 6.66 -10.52
N SER A 72 3.86 7.11 -11.68
CA SER A 72 5.15 7.81 -11.79
C SER A 72 5.20 9.18 -11.10
N LYS A 73 4.04 9.77 -10.74
CA LYS A 73 3.96 11.02 -9.96
C LYS A 73 3.87 10.79 -8.45
N LEU A 74 3.69 9.54 -8.02
CA LEU A 74 3.71 9.14 -6.62
C LEU A 74 5.12 8.67 -6.29
N ILE A 75 5.85 9.40 -5.45
CA ILE A 75 7.27 9.15 -5.19
C ILE A 75 7.42 8.53 -3.81
N CYS A 76 7.88 7.29 -3.75
CA CYS A 76 8.12 6.54 -2.53
C CYS A 76 9.48 6.85 -1.91
N LYS A 77 9.51 6.85 -0.58
CA LYS A 77 10.72 6.72 0.25
C LYS A 77 10.48 5.62 1.27
N ILE A 78 11.40 4.68 1.38
CA ILE A 78 11.31 3.55 2.31
C ILE A 78 12.31 3.77 3.45
N ASP A 79 11.84 3.58 4.67
CA ASP A 79 12.64 3.56 5.89
C ASP A 79 12.56 2.16 6.50
N TYR A 80 13.60 1.37 6.32
CA TYR A 80 13.72 0.03 6.93
C TYR A 80 14.07 0.18 8.41
N LEU A 81 13.10 -0.08 9.30
CA LEU A 81 13.30 -0.04 10.74
C LEU A 81 13.50 -1.45 11.29
N ARG A 82 14.05 -1.55 12.50
CA ARG A 82 14.24 -2.85 13.18
C ARG A 82 12.93 -3.63 13.35
N ASN A 83 11.80 -2.93 13.49
CA ASN A 83 10.51 -3.51 13.84
C ASN A 83 9.46 -3.38 12.72
N GLY A 84 9.87 -3.06 11.48
CA GLY A 84 8.93 -2.95 10.37
C GLY A 84 9.41 -2.05 9.23
N ILE A 85 8.57 -1.92 8.20
CA ILE A 85 8.85 -1.12 7.02
C ILE A 85 7.99 0.14 7.07
N MET A 86 8.61 1.26 7.38
CA MET A 86 7.96 2.57 7.34
C MET A 86 8.34 3.28 6.05
N GLY A 87 7.68 4.38 5.75
CA GLY A 87 8.06 5.22 4.64
C GLY A 87 7.11 6.37 4.40
N SER A 88 7.21 6.94 3.21
CA SER A 88 6.27 7.94 2.75
C SER A 88 6.11 7.92 1.24
N VAL A 89 5.00 8.47 0.77
CA VAL A 89 4.71 8.72 -0.63
C VAL A 89 4.36 10.19 -0.81
N SER A 90 5.04 10.86 -1.72
CA SER A 90 4.78 12.26 -2.07
C SER A 90 4.09 12.37 -3.43
N SER A 91 3.10 13.26 -3.55
CA SER A 91 2.42 13.56 -4.82
C SER A 91 1.81 14.97 -4.79
N GLY A 92 2.14 15.79 -5.78
CA GLY A 92 1.54 17.13 -5.94
C GLY A 92 1.73 18.05 -4.73
N GLY A 93 2.90 18.00 -4.07
CA GLY A 93 3.21 18.78 -2.86
C GLY A 93 2.68 18.19 -1.56
N GLU A 94 1.87 17.13 -1.63
CA GLU A 94 1.36 16.41 -0.46
C GLU A 94 2.28 15.24 -0.10
N LYS A 95 2.32 14.90 1.19
CA LYS A 95 3.05 13.75 1.71
C LYS A 95 2.10 12.86 2.51
N TYR A 96 2.21 11.55 2.29
CA TYR A 96 1.48 10.52 3.01
C TYR A 96 2.49 9.57 3.65
N TYR A 97 2.32 9.25 4.93
CA TYR A 97 3.16 8.31 5.65
C TYR A 97 2.62 6.90 5.46
N THR A 98 3.51 5.93 5.32
CA THR A 98 3.14 4.52 5.09
C THR A 98 3.77 3.59 6.12
N SER A 99 3.05 2.51 6.45
CA SER A 99 3.58 1.34 7.16
C SER A 99 3.22 0.10 6.37
N SER A 100 4.16 -0.82 6.18
CA SER A 100 3.98 -2.02 5.38
C SER A 100 4.35 -3.29 6.13
N GLU A 101 3.54 -4.32 5.92
CA GLU A 101 3.80 -5.70 6.30
C GLU A 101 4.10 -6.51 5.04
N ILE A 102 5.15 -7.33 5.10
CA ILE A 102 5.54 -8.24 4.02
C ILE A 102 5.67 -9.63 4.64
N ASN A 103 4.97 -10.60 4.06
CA ASN A 103 5.18 -12.01 4.31
C ASN A 103 5.27 -12.78 2.99
N LEU A 104 5.28 -14.11 3.05
CA LEU A 104 5.44 -14.97 1.87
C LEU A 104 4.23 -14.97 0.93
N ASN A 105 3.06 -14.56 1.42
CA ASN A 105 1.80 -14.69 0.71
C ASN A 105 1.29 -13.35 0.18
N TYR A 106 1.42 -12.29 0.99
CA TYR A 106 0.94 -10.97 0.63
C TYR A 106 1.87 -9.85 1.09
N ILE A 107 1.68 -8.68 0.47
CA ILE A 107 2.15 -7.40 0.98
C ILE A 107 0.94 -6.54 1.32
N HIS A 108 0.94 -5.94 2.51
CA HIS A 108 -0.09 -5.00 2.93
C HIS A 108 0.56 -3.68 3.31
N THR A 109 0.02 -2.58 2.79
CA THR A 109 0.46 -1.23 3.17
C THR A 109 -0.71 -0.40 3.64
N ILE A 110 -0.54 0.30 4.75
CA ILE A 110 -1.44 1.36 5.20
C ILE A 110 -0.79 2.72 4.96
N ALA A 111 -1.63 3.72 4.70
CA ALA A 111 -1.21 5.11 4.52
C ALA A 111 -2.06 6.06 5.40
N ALA A 112 -1.44 7.13 5.87
CA ALA A 112 -2.07 8.23 6.60
C ALA A 112 -1.43 9.58 6.24
N GLN A 113 -2.09 10.69 6.58
CA GLN A 113 -1.54 12.03 6.33
C GLN A 113 -0.55 12.45 7.42
N GLU A 114 -0.78 12.03 8.66
CA GLU A 114 0.12 12.25 9.78
C GLU A 114 0.77 10.93 10.19
N GLN A 115 2.08 10.95 10.48
CA GLN A 115 2.79 9.73 10.87
C GLN A 115 2.22 9.12 12.15
N THR A 116 1.82 9.95 13.11
CA THR A 116 1.22 9.51 14.38
C THR A 116 -0.11 8.79 14.20
N GLN A 117 -0.84 9.04 13.11
CA GLN A 117 -2.10 8.35 12.81
C GLN A 117 -1.89 6.86 12.51
N LEU A 118 -0.73 6.46 11.99
CA LEU A 118 -0.44 5.06 11.69
C LEU A 118 -0.54 4.17 12.93
N ALA A 119 -0.18 4.69 14.11
CA ALA A 119 -0.28 3.96 15.38
C ALA A 119 -1.72 3.69 15.84
N TYR A 120 -2.70 4.41 15.27
CA TYR A 120 -4.13 4.27 15.58
C TYR A 120 -4.90 3.62 14.44
N ILE A 121 -4.24 2.92 13.53
CA ILE A 121 -4.90 2.14 12.48
C ILE A 121 -4.93 0.68 12.92
N SER A 122 -6.13 0.10 12.95
CA SER A 122 -6.33 -1.35 13.10
C SER A 122 -6.59 -1.97 11.74
N THR A 123 -6.02 -3.15 11.50
CA THR A 123 -6.11 -3.88 10.24
C THR A 123 -6.73 -5.26 10.48
N SER A 124 -7.54 -5.74 9.55
CA SER A 124 -8.01 -7.12 9.49
C SER A 124 -7.81 -7.62 8.07
N ILE A 125 -7.00 -8.67 7.93
CA ILE A 125 -6.68 -9.29 6.65
C ILE A 125 -7.30 -10.68 6.65
N TYR A 126 -8.09 -10.97 5.62
CA TYR A 126 -8.75 -12.25 5.42
C TYR A 126 -8.29 -12.87 4.11
N GLU A 127 -8.11 -14.18 4.11
CA GLU A 127 -8.00 -14.99 2.91
C GLU A 127 -9.38 -15.59 2.58
N ILE A 128 -9.66 -15.88 1.30
CA ILE A 128 -10.91 -16.52 0.89
C ILE A 128 -11.10 -17.87 1.63
N PRO A 129 -12.30 -18.18 2.14
CA PRO A 129 -13.49 -17.32 2.15
C PRO A 129 -13.44 -16.28 3.28
N TYR A 130 -13.63 -15.01 2.92
CA TYR A 130 -13.80 -13.92 3.87
C TYR A 130 -15.29 -13.63 4.14
N PRO A 131 -15.67 -13.02 5.29
CA PRO A 131 -17.07 -12.80 5.65
C PRO A 131 -17.83 -11.99 4.60
N SER A 132 -18.96 -12.46 4.07
CA SER A 132 -19.70 -11.75 3.01
C SER A 132 -20.27 -10.39 3.44
N ASP A 133 -20.48 -10.22 4.74
CA ASP A 133 -21.04 -9.04 5.39
C ASP A 133 -19.96 -8.13 6.00
N TYR A 134 -18.69 -8.27 5.59
CA TYR A 134 -17.56 -7.49 6.10
C TYR A 134 -17.79 -5.97 6.11
N ARG A 135 -18.66 -5.46 5.23
CA ARG A 135 -19.05 -4.03 5.17
C ARG A 135 -19.85 -3.57 6.40
N LEU A 136 -20.54 -4.47 7.10
CA LEU A 136 -21.29 -4.16 8.33
C LEU A 136 -20.37 -3.71 9.47
N SER A 137 -19.10 -4.15 9.46
CA SER A 137 -18.08 -3.66 10.40
C SER A 137 -17.66 -2.20 10.16
N LYS A 138 -18.13 -1.57 9.07
CA LYS A 138 -17.84 -0.18 8.67
C LYS A 138 -16.33 0.12 8.58
N PRO A 139 -15.56 -0.61 7.77
CA PRO A 139 -14.15 -0.31 7.56
C PRO A 139 -13.98 1.07 6.94
N ALA A 140 -13.00 1.83 7.42
CA ALA A 140 -12.67 3.16 6.91
C ALA A 140 -11.93 3.11 5.55
N CYS A 141 -11.27 1.99 5.23
CA CYS A 141 -10.80 1.69 3.88
C CYS A 141 -10.77 0.18 3.65
N ILE A 142 -11.03 -0.22 2.40
CA ILE A 142 -11.08 -1.62 1.95
C ILE A 142 -10.07 -1.74 0.80
N SER A 143 -9.26 -2.81 0.80
CA SER A 143 -8.52 -3.25 -0.38
C SER A 143 -8.71 -4.74 -0.60
N HIS A 144 -8.62 -5.17 -1.85
CA HIS A 144 -8.78 -6.56 -2.25
C HIS A 144 -7.86 -6.85 -3.44
N HIS A 145 -7.15 -7.98 -3.39
CA HIS A 145 -6.36 -8.50 -4.51
C HIS A 145 -6.23 -10.01 -4.39
N GLY A 146 -6.42 -10.75 -5.48
CA GLY A 146 -6.40 -12.21 -5.47
C GLY A 146 -7.31 -12.80 -4.39
N ASN A 147 -6.73 -13.60 -3.51
CA ASN A 147 -7.44 -14.25 -2.40
C ASN A 147 -7.55 -13.39 -1.13
N TYR A 148 -6.99 -12.18 -1.11
CA TYR A 148 -6.87 -11.37 0.11
C TYR A 148 -7.81 -10.16 0.13
N LEU A 149 -8.50 -9.99 1.25
CA LEU A 149 -9.29 -8.82 1.62
C LEU A 149 -8.64 -8.14 2.83
N ALA A 150 -8.27 -6.87 2.69
CA ALA A 150 -7.74 -6.05 3.78
C ALA A 150 -8.72 -4.94 4.15
N LEU A 151 -9.16 -4.96 5.41
CA LEU A 151 -10.03 -3.97 6.03
C LEU A 151 -9.22 -3.13 7.01
N VAL A 152 -9.38 -1.81 6.98
CA VAL A 152 -8.73 -0.92 7.93
C VAL A 152 -9.69 0.01 8.62
N TYR A 153 -9.43 0.25 9.90
CA TYR A 153 -10.28 1.00 10.82
C TYR A 153 -9.43 2.06 11.53
N PHE A 154 -10.05 3.16 11.95
CA PHE A 154 -9.48 3.96 13.02
C PHE A 154 -9.70 3.19 14.32
N ALA A 155 -8.65 2.91 15.06
CA ALA A 155 -8.77 2.48 16.45
C ALA A 155 -9.52 3.59 17.20
N ASN A 156 -10.52 3.20 18.01
CA ASN A 156 -11.18 4.16 18.88
C ASN A 156 -10.10 4.78 19.78
N GLN A 157 -9.83 6.08 19.60
CA GLN A 157 -9.13 6.83 20.64
C GLN A 157 -9.98 6.67 21.89
N GLY A 158 -9.41 6.06 22.92
CA GLY A 158 -10.15 5.56 24.07
C GLY A 158 -11.21 6.56 24.52
N LYS A 159 -12.46 6.11 24.54
CA LYS A 159 -13.30 6.43 25.69
C LYS A 159 -12.62 5.75 26.87
N CYS A 160 -11.72 6.47 27.53
CA CYS A 160 -11.48 6.25 28.94
C CYS A 160 -12.73 6.71 29.70
#